data_AF-A0AAV5R2E2-F1
#
_entry.id   AF-A0AAV5R2E2-F1
#
_cell.length_a   1.000
_cell.length_b   1.000
_cell.length_c   1.000
_cell.angle_alpha   90.00
_cell.angle_beta   90.00
_cell.angle_gamma   90.00
#
_symmetry.space_group_name_H-M   'P 1'
#
loop_
_entity.id
_entity.type
_entity.pdbx_description
1 polymer ?
#
loop_
_entity_poly.entity_id
_entity_poly.type
_entity_poly.pdbx_seq_one_letter_code
_entity_poly.pdbx_strand_id
1 'polypeptide(L)'
;MSEKGSESASFSSNVKDIENNTTNSINFNSTTNNDQIDLKLSDDEKNLKIEELANLSSINQKKLMWKIDLWVIPPFCLLYFLAFLDRVNISNAKVYGIEKQLDLHGNQYATALTVFFVPYIIFEVISNYLIKIIKPHMWLSSMIFLFGMVTLLVAYSKNFAGLVVTRLFLGIFEAGSFPAIFYIMANYYTPRESLRRIAFFFNCTCLAGGCAGALAYRIHDLNGKHGLSSWQWIYIIEGAFTMGLAIPLYFLVADFPEEARFLNAEERIFLKKKLEFYQGNSGFEVKQTWKDVLTVFKEPMLYICALCYFSLVIPSYAYAFFAPSVIQQLGYTAMEAQRHSIYPWLATMGLSLILATSSDYFKFRLPFALIASSCSIAGLSMVFGCNNANARYAGCFLSAMGLYSCMPILICWMSLNFSGHTRKSVGTAFVIGFGNIGGIISAFLFPNKDAPRYKTGFGTCIGFACLAFALLVVYFGYVRYLNHIKEKDSYKQKWNEKDERSKIISGDLNPDFKYWY
;
A
#
# COMPACT_ATOMS: atom_id res chain seq x y z
N MET A 1 -2.70 2.39 53.97
CA MET A 1 -3.21 3.07 52.76
C MET A 1 -2.39 4.36 52.48
N SER A 2 -1.05 4.30 52.56
CA SER A 2 -0.18 5.49 52.53
C SER A 2 1.23 5.22 51.97
N GLU A 3 1.40 4.27 51.05
CA GLU A 3 2.73 3.94 50.50
C GLU A 3 2.75 3.74 48.97
N LYS A 4 1.61 3.81 48.29
CA LYS A 4 1.55 3.73 46.81
C LYS A 4 1.49 5.09 46.10
N GLY A 5 1.51 6.20 46.84
CA GLY A 5 1.47 7.56 46.28
C GLY A 5 2.85 8.22 46.13
N SER A 6 3.90 7.69 46.75
CA SER A 6 5.26 8.28 46.74
C SER A 6 6.13 7.77 45.59
N GLU A 7 5.94 6.53 45.12
CA GLU A 7 6.71 5.96 44.00
C GLU A 7 6.22 6.42 42.62
N SER A 8 4.93 6.75 42.45
CA SER A 8 4.43 7.32 41.19
C SER A 8 4.80 8.78 41.01
N ALA A 9 5.04 9.50 42.11
CA ALA A 9 5.49 10.89 42.10
C ALA A 9 6.99 11.00 41.74
N SER A 10 7.83 10.10 42.26
CA SER A 10 9.29 10.10 42.00
C SER A 10 9.65 9.60 40.59
N PHE A 11 8.87 8.70 40.00
CA PHE A 11 9.06 8.30 38.60
C PHE A 11 8.63 9.41 37.62
N SER A 12 7.60 10.19 37.96
CA SER A 12 7.16 11.33 37.17
C SER A 12 8.09 12.55 37.26
N SER A 13 8.81 12.71 38.38
CA SER A 13 9.83 13.77 38.51
C SER A 13 11.10 13.40 37.75
N ASN A 14 11.55 12.14 37.80
CA ASN A 14 12.74 11.69 37.08
C ASN A 14 12.59 11.73 35.55
N VAL A 15 11.39 11.54 34.99
CA VAL A 15 11.16 11.71 33.54
C VAL A 15 11.16 13.18 33.14
N LYS A 16 10.61 14.07 33.97
CA LYS A 16 10.68 15.53 33.76
C LYS A 16 12.08 16.09 33.96
N ASP A 17 12.86 15.51 34.87
CA ASP A 17 14.25 15.91 35.10
C ASP A 17 15.19 15.36 34.01
N ILE A 18 14.85 14.27 33.33
CA ILE A 18 15.54 13.83 32.11
C ILE A 18 15.14 14.71 30.92
N GLU A 19 13.86 15.08 30.77
CA GLU A 19 13.43 16.07 29.75
C GLU A 19 14.11 17.44 29.97
N ASN A 20 14.24 17.90 31.22
CA ASN A 20 14.88 19.17 31.59
C ASN A 20 16.43 19.13 31.55
N ASN A 21 17.06 18.01 31.90
CA ASN A 21 18.53 17.91 31.86
C ASN A 21 19.07 17.61 30.45
N THR A 22 18.26 17.02 29.56
CA THR A 22 18.64 16.89 28.14
C THR A 22 18.43 18.21 27.38
N THR A 23 17.63 19.14 27.90
CA THR A 23 17.52 20.51 27.36
C THR A 23 18.66 21.43 27.80
N ASN A 24 19.38 21.12 28.88
CA ASN A 24 20.38 22.03 29.45
C ASN A 24 21.83 21.82 28.97
N SER A 25 22.11 20.83 28.11
CA SER A 25 23.45 20.62 27.53
C SER A 25 23.56 20.94 26.04
N ILE A 26 22.52 21.48 25.42
CA ILE A 26 22.59 22.06 24.08
C ILE A 26 21.94 23.44 24.14
N ASN A 27 22.79 24.48 24.20
CA ASN A 27 22.35 25.87 24.07
C ASN A 27 21.69 26.08 22.69
N PHE A 28 20.38 25.85 22.62
CA PHE A 28 19.49 26.19 21.50
C PHE A 28 18.92 27.62 21.63
N ASN A 29 19.51 28.48 22.47
CA ASN A 29 18.90 29.74 22.91
C ASN A 29 19.53 31.04 22.34
N SER A 30 20.15 31.02 21.15
CA SER A 30 20.67 32.27 20.56
C SER A 30 20.28 32.59 19.11
N THR A 31 19.35 31.87 18.50
CA THR A 31 18.75 32.25 17.20
C THR A 31 17.51 31.42 16.89
N THR A 32 16.34 31.73 17.46
CA THR A 32 15.00 31.33 16.93
C THR A 32 13.87 31.76 17.89
N ASN A 33 13.67 33.07 18.04
CA ASN A 33 12.35 33.58 18.46
C ASN A 33 11.49 33.68 17.18
N ASN A 34 10.43 32.85 17.08
CA ASN A 34 9.44 32.77 15.98
C ASN A 34 9.85 32.12 14.65
N ASP A 35 10.49 30.96 14.66
CA ASP A 35 10.67 30.18 13.40
C ASP A 35 9.42 29.34 13.09
N GLN A 36 8.42 29.97 12.47
CA GLN A 36 7.53 29.20 11.60
C GLN A 36 8.41 28.53 10.54
N ILE A 37 8.38 27.20 10.47
CA ILE A 37 9.10 26.42 9.45
C ILE A 37 8.56 26.87 8.08
N ASP A 38 9.36 27.63 7.34
CA ASP A 38 8.98 28.11 6.02
C ASP A 38 9.02 26.97 5.00
N LEU A 39 7.84 26.48 4.61
CA LEU A 39 7.71 25.43 3.61
C LEU A 39 8.07 25.90 2.20
N LYS A 40 8.16 27.22 1.96
CA LYS A 40 8.50 27.80 0.66
C LYS A 40 9.98 27.73 0.30
N LEU A 41 10.85 27.41 1.25
CA LEU A 41 12.29 27.28 1.03
C LEU A 41 12.58 26.44 -0.22
N SER A 42 13.57 26.86 -0.99
CA SER A 42 14.07 26.07 -2.10
C SER A 42 14.55 24.72 -1.57
N ASP A 43 14.48 23.70 -2.41
CA ASP A 43 14.92 22.37 -2.03
C ASP A 43 16.41 22.33 -1.62
N ASP A 44 17.24 23.20 -2.20
CA ASP A 44 18.66 23.32 -1.86
C ASP A 44 18.85 23.96 -0.48
N GLU A 45 18.03 24.96 -0.14
CA GLU A 45 18.03 25.58 1.19
C GLU A 45 17.55 24.60 2.27
N LYS A 46 16.53 23.78 1.97
CA LYS A 46 16.08 22.71 2.86
C LYS A 46 17.20 21.70 3.10
N ASN A 47 17.91 21.30 2.05
CA ASN A 47 19.06 20.39 2.18
C ASN A 47 20.17 20.99 3.05
N LEU A 48 20.51 22.27 2.85
CA LEU A 48 21.52 22.96 3.67
C LEU A 48 21.13 23.01 5.15
N LYS A 49 19.88 23.38 5.47
CA LYS A 49 19.38 23.36 6.86
C LYS A 49 19.40 21.95 7.47
N ILE A 50 19.10 20.93 6.68
CA ILE A 50 19.17 19.53 7.14
C ILE A 50 20.62 19.12 7.41
N GLU A 51 21.57 19.53 6.58
CA GLU A 51 23.00 19.28 6.80
C GLU A 51 23.53 20.02 8.04
N GLU A 52 23.13 21.27 8.25
CA GLU A 52 23.45 22.03 9.47
C GLU A 52 22.92 21.32 10.71
N LEU A 53 21.65 20.89 10.69
CA LEU A 53 21.06 20.12 11.80
C LEU A 53 21.75 18.78 12.03
N ALA A 54 22.18 18.12 10.96
CA ALA A 54 22.92 16.85 11.04
C ALA A 54 24.29 17.07 11.70
N ASN A 55 24.99 18.13 11.33
CA ASN A 55 26.28 18.51 11.91
C ASN A 55 26.15 18.90 13.38
N LEU A 56 25.14 19.71 13.73
CA LEU A 56 24.85 20.12 15.11
C LEU A 56 24.53 18.92 16.01
N SER A 57 23.82 17.93 15.46
CA SER A 57 23.43 16.72 16.20
C SER A 57 24.47 15.60 16.09
N SER A 58 25.58 15.80 15.37
CA SER A 58 26.58 14.76 15.05
C SER A 58 25.97 13.48 14.41
N ILE A 59 24.88 13.62 13.65
CA ILE A 59 24.16 12.50 13.04
C ILE A 59 24.61 12.31 11.58
N ASN A 60 25.03 11.09 11.26
CA ASN A 60 25.26 10.72 9.86
C ASN A 60 23.93 10.36 9.18
N GLN A 61 23.42 11.26 8.33
CA GLN A 61 22.14 11.09 7.62
C GLN A 61 22.07 9.80 6.80
N LYS A 62 23.12 9.44 6.06
CA LYS A 62 23.13 8.23 5.21
C LYS A 62 23.01 6.97 6.05
N LYS A 63 23.75 6.92 7.18
CA LYS A 63 23.70 5.79 8.12
C LYS A 63 22.33 5.68 8.78
N LEU A 64 21.74 6.81 9.18
CA LEU A 64 20.39 6.83 9.76
C LEU A 64 19.33 6.36 8.76
N MET A 65 19.35 6.87 7.53
CA MET A 65 18.39 6.45 6.50
C MET A 65 18.53 4.95 6.18
N TRP A 66 19.75 4.42 6.10
CA TRP A 66 19.97 3.00 5.89
C TRP A 66 19.46 2.14 7.06
N LYS A 67 19.65 2.60 8.29
CA LYS A 67 19.07 1.98 9.49
C LYS A 67 17.54 1.97 9.42
N ILE A 68 16.91 3.09 9.08
CA ILE A 68 15.45 3.16 8.90
C ILE A 68 15.00 2.18 7.80
N ASP A 69 15.69 2.15 6.67
CA ASP A 69 15.34 1.27 5.54
C ASP A 69 15.36 -0.20 5.92
N LEU A 70 16.37 -0.65 6.69
CA LEU A 70 16.47 -2.03 7.14
C LEU A 70 15.41 -2.45 8.16
N TRP A 71 14.93 -1.51 8.98
CA TRP A 71 13.93 -1.80 10.01
C TRP A 71 12.50 -1.63 9.52
N VAL A 72 12.25 -0.71 8.58
CA VAL A 72 10.90 -0.38 8.11
C VAL A 72 10.51 -1.21 6.89
N ILE A 73 11.38 -1.30 5.88
CA ILE A 73 10.99 -1.86 4.57
C ILE A 73 10.86 -3.39 4.62
N PRO A 74 11.84 -4.18 5.09
CA PRO A 74 11.77 -5.64 5.04
C PRO A 74 10.57 -6.27 5.79
N PRO A 75 10.22 -5.87 7.02
CA PRO A 75 9.07 -6.44 7.72
C PRO A 75 7.74 -6.16 6.99
N PHE A 76 7.59 -4.95 6.46
CA PHE A 76 6.43 -4.56 5.67
C PHE A 76 6.37 -5.30 4.33
N CYS A 77 7.50 -5.40 3.63
CA CYS A 77 7.63 -6.23 2.43
C CYS A 77 7.19 -7.67 2.69
N LEU A 78 7.65 -8.28 3.79
CA LEU A 78 7.30 -9.65 4.15
C LEU A 78 5.80 -9.80 4.45
N LEU A 79 5.24 -8.87 5.22
CA LEU A 79 3.81 -8.85 5.53
C LEU A 79 2.97 -8.81 4.25
N TYR A 80 3.27 -7.87 3.37
CA TYR A 80 2.48 -7.68 2.16
C TYR A 80 2.73 -8.78 1.11
N PHE A 81 3.94 -9.33 1.07
CA PHE A 81 4.24 -10.54 0.30
C PHE A 81 3.31 -11.69 0.70
N LEU A 82 3.19 -11.99 2.00
CA LEU A 82 2.30 -13.05 2.49
C LEU A 82 0.83 -12.79 2.17
N ALA A 83 0.36 -11.55 2.37
CA ALA A 83 -1.02 -11.18 2.08
C ALA A 83 -1.35 -11.31 0.58
N PHE A 84 -0.47 -10.79 -0.29
CA PHE A 84 -0.71 -10.90 -1.73
C PHE A 84 -0.61 -12.33 -2.23
N LEU A 85 0.27 -13.14 -1.64
CA LEU A 85 0.44 -14.55 -1.96
C LEU A 85 -0.87 -15.33 -1.68
N ASP A 86 -1.51 -15.12 -0.53
CA ASP A 86 -2.84 -15.70 -0.25
C ASP A 86 -3.90 -15.28 -1.27
N ARG A 87 -3.89 -14.00 -1.65
CA ARG A 87 -4.86 -13.43 -2.58
C ARG A 87 -4.84 -14.09 -3.96
N VAL A 88 -3.67 -14.49 -4.46
CA VAL A 88 -3.53 -15.18 -5.75
C VAL A 88 -3.73 -16.70 -5.67
N ASN A 89 -3.71 -17.30 -4.48
CA ASN A 89 -3.87 -18.75 -4.34
C ASN A 89 -5.19 -19.29 -4.83
N ILE A 90 -6.25 -18.49 -4.73
CA ILE A 90 -7.57 -18.94 -5.19
C ILE A 90 -7.57 -19.25 -6.69
N SER A 91 -6.83 -18.47 -7.48
CA SER A 91 -6.59 -18.69 -8.90
C SER A 91 -5.86 -20.01 -9.14
N ASN A 92 -4.87 -20.31 -8.30
CA ASN A 92 -4.09 -21.55 -8.38
C ASN A 92 -4.92 -22.76 -7.95
N ALA A 93 -5.73 -22.60 -6.91
CA ALA A 93 -6.68 -23.60 -6.44
C ALA A 93 -7.75 -23.93 -7.49
N LYS A 94 -8.19 -22.92 -8.27
CA LYS A 94 -9.08 -23.13 -9.42
C LYS A 94 -8.46 -24.03 -10.48
N VAL A 95 -7.19 -23.79 -10.82
CA VAL A 95 -6.45 -24.66 -11.77
C VAL A 95 -6.32 -26.10 -11.23
N TYR A 96 -6.24 -26.29 -9.90
CA TYR A 96 -6.25 -27.60 -9.25
C TYR A 96 -7.63 -28.17 -8.92
N GLY A 97 -8.71 -27.58 -9.44
CA GLY A 97 -10.03 -28.19 -9.40
C GLY A 97 -10.83 -27.97 -8.10
N ILE A 98 -10.56 -26.90 -7.34
CA ILE A 98 -11.38 -26.53 -6.17
C ILE A 98 -12.88 -26.43 -6.52
N GLU A 99 -13.22 -25.94 -7.71
CA GLU A 99 -14.60 -25.84 -8.19
C GLU A 99 -15.28 -27.21 -8.30
N LYS A 100 -14.55 -28.24 -8.77
CA LYS A 100 -15.10 -29.60 -8.91
C LYS A 100 -15.22 -30.30 -7.57
N GLN A 101 -14.28 -30.09 -6.65
CA GLN A 101 -14.28 -30.78 -5.36
C GLN A 101 -15.31 -30.22 -4.37
N LEU A 102 -15.56 -28.90 -4.41
CA LEU A 102 -16.57 -28.24 -3.58
C LEU A 102 -17.96 -28.22 -4.23
N ASP A 103 -18.11 -28.83 -5.41
CA ASP A 103 -19.33 -28.82 -6.23
C ASP A 103 -19.88 -27.39 -6.44
N LEU A 104 -19.01 -26.48 -6.88
CA LEU A 104 -19.37 -25.08 -7.11
C LEU A 104 -20.08 -24.92 -8.46
N HIS A 105 -21.29 -24.36 -8.42
CA HIS A 105 -22.14 -24.15 -9.60
C HIS A 105 -22.23 -22.68 -10.01
N GLY A 106 -22.25 -22.44 -11.32
CA GLY A 106 -22.51 -21.12 -11.90
C GLY A 106 -21.58 -20.02 -11.39
N ASN A 107 -22.14 -19.03 -10.70
CA ASN A 107 -21.42 -17.86 -10.19
C ASN A 107 -20.85 -18.03 -8.78
N GLN A 108 -20.99 -19.21 -8.15
CA GLN A 108 -20.56 -19.42 -6.76
C GLN A 108 -19.07 -19.13 -6.54
N TYR A 109 -18.19 -19.51 -7.47
CA TYR A 109 -16.76 -19.18 -7.38
C TYR A 109 -16.52 -17.66 -7.37
N ALA A 110 -17.18 -16.93 -8.27
CA ALA A 110 -17.10 -15.47 -8.32
C ALA A 110 -17.70 -14.82 -7.06
N THR A 111 -18.82 -15.34 -6.54
CA THR A 111 -19.39 -14.89 -5.27
C THR A 111 -18.43 -15.09 -4.11
N ALA A 112 -17.72 -16.22 -4.03
CA ALA A 112 -16.71 -16.45 -2.98
C ALA A 112 -15.55 -15.45 -3.05
N LEU A 113 -15.12 -15.06 -4.27
CA LEU A 113 -14.14 -13.98 -4.47
C LEU A 113 -14.68 -12.63 -3.99
N THR A 114 -15.93 -12.29 -4.32
CA THR A 114 -16.55 -11.03 -3.95
C THR A 114 -16.76 -10.88 -2.44
N VAL A 115 -17.15 -11.96 -1.74
CA VAL A 115 -17.41 -11.94 -0.30
C VAL A 115 -16.17 -11.56 0.51
N PHE A 116 -14.96 -11.79 0.00
CA PHE A 116 -13.73 -11.30 0.63
C PHE A 116 -13.67 -9.76 0.65
N PHE A 117 -14.03 -9.10 -0.45
CA PHE A 117 -13.87 -7.65 -0.59
C PHE A 117 -14.86 -6.83 0.24
N VAL A 118 -16.07 -7.34 0.49
CA VAL A 118 -17.10 -6.62 1.26
C VAL A 118 -16.65 -6.26 2.68
N PRO A 119 -16.26 -7.22 3.55
CA PRO A 119 -15.71 -6.92 4.86
C PRO A 119 -14.37 -6.20 4.74
N TYR A 120 -13.53 -6.53 3.75
CA TYR A 120 -12.25 -5.86 3.53
C TYR A 120 -12.44 -4.35 3.46
N ILE A 121 -13.31 -3.85 2.57
CA ILE A 121 -13.54 -2.41 2.37
C ILE A 121 -14.08 -1.73 3.65
N ILE A 122 -15.00 -2.39 4.36
CA ILE A 122 -15.62 -1.82 5.57
C ILE A 122 -14.61 -1.73 6.72
N PHE A 123 -13.89 -2.83 6.98
CA PHE A 123 -12.93 -2.89 8.08
C PHE A 123 -11.62 -2.18 7.76
N GLU A 124 -11.32 -1.86 6.51
CA GLU A 124 -10.12 -1.14 6.09
C GLU A 124 -10.03 0.23 6.78
N VAL A 125 -11.11 1.01 6.71
CA VAL A 125 -11.19 2.35 7.32
C VAL A 125 -11.13 2.26 8.85
N ILE A 126 -11.86 1.30 9.43
CA ILE A 126 -11.90 1.08 10.88
C ILE A 126 -10.52 0.69 11.40
N SER A 127 -9.85 -0.25 10.73
CA SER A 127 -8.53 -0.73 11.10
C SER A 127 -7.49 0.39 11.02
N ASN A 128 -7.54 1.23 9.99
CA ASN A 128 -6.59 2.34 9.86
C ASN A 128 -6.83 3.44 10.91
N TYR A 129 -8.07 3.59 11.41
CA TYR A 129 -8.33 4.42 12.58
C TYR A 129 -7.75 3.79 13.86
N LEU A 130 -7.95 2.47 14.05
CA LEU A 130 -7.48 1.75 15.24
C LEU A 130 -5.95 1.72 15.37
N ILE A 131 -5.20 1.79 14.28
CA ILE A 131 -3.72 1.78 14.32
C ILE A 131 -3.10 3.02 14.98
N LYS A 132 -3.88 4.09 15.16
CA LYS A 132 -3.45 5.25 15.98
C LYS A 132 -3.67 5.04 17.47
N ILE A 133 -4.59 4.14 17.83
CA ILE A 133 -4.94 3.85 19.22
C ILE A 133 -4.10 2.68 19.73
N ILE A 134 -3.94 1.66 18.90
CA ILE A 134 -3.19 0.44 19.17
C ILE A 134 -1.88 0.53 18.39
N LYS A 135 -0.76 0.30 19.07
CA LYS A 135 0.57 0.38 18.43
C LYS A 135 0.65 -0.50 17.18
N PRO A 136 1.22 0.01 16.06
CA PRO A 136 1.29 -0.70 14.79
C PRO A 136 1.81 -2.13 14.87
N HIS A 137 2.87 -2.39 15.65
CA HIS A 137 3.44 -3.74 15.74
C HIS A 137 2.50 -4.76 16.37
N MET A 138 1.70 -4.36 17.37
CA MET A 138 0.72 -5.27 18.00
C MET A 138 -0.45 -5.53 17.06
N TRP A 139 -0.95 -4.47 16.42
CA TRP A 139 -2.11 -4.55 15.54
C TRP A 139 -1.82 -5.37 14.28
N LEU A 140 -0.78 -5.01 13.53
CA LEU A 140 -0.42 -5.68 12.28
C LEU A 140 -0.07 -7.16 12.50
N SER A 141 0.70 -7.47 13.54
CA SER A 141 1.11 -8.86 13.80
C SER A 141 -0.05 -9.74 14.24
N SER A 142 -0.97 -9.21 15.04
CA SER A 142 -2.20 -9.93 15.43
C SER A 142 -3.09 -10.21 14.22
N MET A 143 -3.22 -9.24 13.30
CA MET A 143 -3.96 -9.41 12.05
C MET A 143 -3.36 -10.51 11.18
N ILE A 144 -2.03 -10.53 10.99
CA ILE A 144 -1.35 -11.58 10.19
C ILE A 144 -1.53 -12.96 10.82
N PHE A 145 -1.46 -13.06 12.14
CA PHE A 145 -1.65 -14.33 12.84
C PHE A 145 -3.07 -14.89 12.61
N LEU A 146 -4.09 -14.04 12.78
CA LEU A 146 -5.49 -14.41 12.55
C LEU A 146 -5.77 -14.70 11.08
N PHE A 147 -5.17 -13.93 10.18
CA PHE A 147 -5.20 -14.15 8.74
C PHE A 147 -4.64 -15.54 8.38
N GLY A 148 -3.41 -15.87 8.83
CA GLY A 148 -2.81 -17.18 8.57
C GLY A 148 -3.63 -18.34 9.15
N MET A 149 -4.25 -18.14 10.32
CA MET A 149 -5.16 -19.12 10.91
C MET A 149 -6.39 -19.36 10.03
N VAL A 150 -7.01 -18.31 9.49
CA VAL A 150 -8.16 -18.45 8.60
C VAL A 150 -7.75 -19.08 7.27
N THR A 151 -6.58 -18.73 6.72
CA THR A 151 -6.01 -19.39 5.53
C THR A 151 -5.90 -20.90 5.73
N LEU A 152 -5.41 -21.38 6.89
CA LEU A 152 -5.42 -22.82 7.21
C LEU A 152 -6.83 -23.42 7.19
N LEU A 153 -7.83 -22.70 7.73
CA LEU A 153 -9.21 -23.17 7.77
C LEU A 153 -9.84 -23.28 6.36
N VAL A 154 -9.39 -22.49 5.37
CA VAL A 154 -9.83 -22.61 3.96
C VAL A 154 -9.55 -24.00 3.42
N ALA A 155 -8.40 -24.59 3.77
CA ALA A 155 -8.01 -25.94 3.31
C ALA A 155 -9.01 -27.03 3.73
N TYR A 156 -9.72 -26.81 4.84
CA TYR A 156 -10.69 -27.76 5.39
C TYR A 156 -12.14 -27.46 4.97
N SER A 157 -12.36 -26.48 4.10
CA SER A 157 -13.69 -26.22 3.53
C SER A 157 -14.16 -27.40 2.68
N LYS A 158 -15.40 -27.82 2.88
CA LYS A 158 -16.02 -28.98 2.19
C LYS A 158 -17.19 -28.61 1.29
N ASN A 159 -17.67 -27.38 1.36
CA ASN A 159 -18.80 -26.88 0.58
C ASN A 159 -18.66 -25.38 0.32
N PHE A 160 -19.55 -24.85 -0.52
CA PHE A 160 -19.64 -23.41 -0.82
C PHE A 160 -19.75 -22.54 0.44
N ALA A 161 -20.57 -22.93 1.41
CA ALA A 161 -20.78 -22.17 2.64
C ALA A 161 -19.47 -22.03 3.46
N GLY A 162 -18.70 -23.10 3.61
CA GLY A 162 -17.41 -23.06 4.30
C GLY A 162 -16.41 -22.16 3.59
N LEU A 163 -16.36 -22.20 2.25
CA LEU A 163 -15.52 -21.29 1.47
C LEU A 163 -15.94 -19.83 1.65
N VAL A 164 -17.24 -19.53 1.65
CA VAL A 164 -17.77 -18.17 1.86
C VAL A 164 -17.46 -17.63 3.26
N VAL A 165 -17.65 -18.45 4.30
CA VAL A 165 -17.39 -18.05 5.69
C VAL A 165 -15.91 -17.77 5.92
N THR A 166 -15.03 -18.66 5.48
CA THR A 166 -13.58 -18.46 5.58
C THR A 166 -13.14 -17.20 4.81
N ARG A 167 -13.70 -16.96 3.61
CA ARG A 167 -13.45 -15.74 2.83
C ARG A 167 -13.89 -14.46 3.53
N LEU A 168 -15.02 -14.49 4.21
CA LEU A 168 -15.51 -13.35 4.99
C LEU A 168 -14.55 -13.01 6.13
N PHE A 169 -14.13 -13.99 6.92
CA PHE A 169 -13.18 -13.78 8.01
C PHE A 169 -11.81 -13.35 7.51
N LEU A 170 -11.35 -13.92 6.39
CA LEU A 170 -10.10 -13.52 5.75
C LEU A 170 -10.13 -12.02 5.38
N GLY A 171 -11.24 -11.56 4.80
CA GLY A 171 -11.42 -10.15 4.47
C GLY A 171 -11.42 -9.23 5.70
N ILE A 172 -11.93 -9.69 6.85
CA ILE A 172 -11.88 -8.92 8.11
C ILE A 172 -10.43 -8.77 8.60
N PHE A 173 -9.67 -9.87 8.65
CA PHE A 173 -8.33 -9.87 9.22
C PHE A 173 -7.26 -9.29 8.28
N GLU A 174 -7.47 -9.33 6.96
CA GLU A 174 -6.52 -8.76 6.00
C GLU A 174 -6.75 -7.26 5.74
N ALA A 175 -7.97 -6.73 6.01
CA ALA A 175 -8.40 -5.37 5.66
C ALA A 175 -7.41 -4.28 6.07
N GLY A 176 -6.83 -4.41 7.25
CA GLY A 176 -5.99 -3.38 7.85
C GLY A 176 -4.58 -3.27 7.27
N SER A 177 -4.07 -4.37 6.72
CA SER A 177 -2.64 -4.56 6.49
C SER A 177 -2.07 -3.57 5.47
N PHE A 178 -2.71 -3.48 4.30
CA PHE A 178 -2.19 -2.71 3.18
C PHE A 178 -2.19 -1.19 3.41
N PRO A 179 -3.32 -0.53 3.77
CA PRO A 179 -3.32 0.92 3.98
C PRO A 179 -2.51 1.33 5.21
N ALA A 180 -2.42 0.47 6.24
CA ALA A 180 -1.62 0.72 7.43
C ALA A 180 -0.13 0.82 7.12
N ILE A 181 0.40 -0.14 6.35
CA ILE A 181 1.81 -0.13 5.94
C ILE A 181 2.12 1.15 5.16
N PHE A 182 1.27 1.47 4.18
CA PHE A 182 1.41 2.70 3.39
C PHE A 182 1.37 3.94 4.26
N TYR A 183 0.45 3.98 5.22
CA TYR A 183 0.32 5.08 6.14
C TYR A 183 1.59 5.26 6.99
N ILE A 184 2.14 4.17 7.55
CA ILE A 184 3.37 4.24 8.37
C ILE A 184 4.57 4.64 7.51
N MET A 185 4.78 4.00 6.36
CA MET A 185 5.89 4.30 5.46
C MET A 185 5.89 5.76 5.00
N ALA A 186 4.71 6.32 4.70
CA ALA A 186 4.60 7.71 4.26
C ALA A 186 5.00 8.74 5.33
N ASN A 187 5.19 8.34 6.59
CA ASN A 187 5.68 9.20 7.68
C ASN A 187 7.19 9.04 7.97
N TYR A 188 7.88 8.05 7.40
CA TYR A 188 9.33 7.87 7.62
C TYR A 188 10.22 8.60 6.61
N TYR A 189 9.65 8.97 5.45
CA TYR A 189 10.43 9.37 4.29
C TYR A 189 10.03 10.75 3.76
N THR A 190 11.03 11.49 3.28
CA THR A 190 10.80 12.73 2.56
C THR A 190 10.24 12.45 1.16
N PRO A 191 9.55 13.41 0.51
CA PRO A 191 8.94 13.20 -0.82
C PRO A 191 9.89 12.70 -1.91
N ARG A 192 11.20 12.99 -1.77
CA ARG A 192 12.28 12.56 -2.68
C ARG A 192 12.78 11.14 -2.42
N GLU A 193 12.55 10.65 -1.21
CA GLU A 193 13.03 9.36 -0.72
C GLU A 193 11.94 8.29 -0.82
N SER A 194 10.66 8.68 -0.85
CA SER A 194 9.54 7.76 -0.68
C SER A 194 9.27 6.85 -1.88
N LEU A 195 9.37 7.31 -3.13
CA LEU A 195 8.87 6.53 -4.28
C LEU A 195 9.69 5.26 -4.51
N ARG A 196 11.03 5.31 -4.52
CA ARG A 196 11.86 4.11 -4.67
C ARG A 196 11.55 3.07 -3.60
N ARG A 197 11.31 3.50 -2.36
CA ARG A 197 11.05 2.62 -1.20
C ARG A 197 9.65 2.04 -1.24
N ILE A 198 8.66 2.86 -1.58
CA ILE A 198 7.28 2.44 -1.82
C ILE A 198 7.20 1.49 -3.00
N ALA A 199 7.90 1.77 -4.10
CA ALA A 199 7.95 0.90 -5.26
C ALA A 199 8.64 -0.41 -4.93
N PHE A 200 9.73 -0.40 -4.15
CA PHE A 200 10.36 -1.63 -3.67
C PHE A 200 9.39 -2.47 -2.82
N PHE A 201 8.68 -1.83 -1.88
CA PHE A 201 7.61 -2.48 -1.12
C PHE A 201 6.52 -3.07 -2.01
N PHE A 202 6.05 -2.30 -2.99
CA PHE A 202 4.98 -2.75 -3.88
C PHE A 202 5.42 -3.89 -4.79
N ASN A 203 6.70 -3.94 -5.17
CA ASN A 203 7.25 -5.04 -5.96
C ASN A 203 7.20 -6.40 -5.24
N CYS A 204 6.95 -6.43 -3.94
CA CYS A 204 6.62 -7.67 -3.24
C CYS A 204 5.36 -8.36 -3.79
N THR A 205 4.41 -7.64 -4.41
CA THR A 205 3.27 -8.29 -5.10
C THR A 205 3.73 -9.08 -6.31
N CYS A 206 4.69 -8.55 -7.07
CA CYS A 206 5.26 -9.24 -8.22
C CYS A 206 6.01 -10.49 -7.76
N LEU A 207 6.79 -10.36 -6.68
CA LEU A 207 7.48 -11.50 -6.08
C LEU A 207 6.49 -12.55 -5.56
N ALA A 208 5.43 -12.14 -4.87
CA ALA A 208 4.38 -13.01 -4.37
C ALA A 208 3.64 -13.72 -5.51
N GLY A 209 3.28 -13.00 -6.59
CA GLY A 209 2.65 -13.60 -7.78
C GLY A 209 3.53 -14.66 -8.44
N GLY A 210 4.83 -14.39 -8.59
CA GLY A 210 5.80 -15.36 -9.11
C GLY A 210 6.03 -16.55 -8.18
N CYS A 211 6.18 -16.31 -6.87
CA CYS A 211 6.35 -17.33 -5.86
C CYS A 211 5.12 -18.23 -5.73
N ALA A 212 3.90 -17.67 -5.78
CA ALA A 212 2.66 -18.44 -5.72
C ALA A 212 2.55 -19.44 -6.89
N GLY A 213 2.89 -19.02 -8.11
CA GLY A 213 2.94 -19.92 -9.27
C GLY A 213 3.99 -21.03 -9.11
N ALA A 214 5.17 -20.69 -8.58
CA ALA A 214 6.25 -21.65 -8.32
C ALA A 214 5.92 -22.65 -7.21
N LEU A 215 5.32 -22.18 -6.12
CA LEU A 215 4.85 -23.01 -5.00
C LEU A 215 3.74 -23.95 -5.46
N ALA A 216 2.74 -23.42 -6.18
CA ALA A 216 1.69 -24.22 -6.81
C ALA A 216 2.29 -25.34 -7.68
N TYR A 217 3.23 -25.00 -8.57
CA TYR A 217 3.92 -25.97 -9.44
C TYR A 217 4.55 -27.13 -8.64
N ARG A 218 5.22 -26.86 -7.51
CA ARG A 218 5.81 -27.91 -6.66
C ARG A 218 4.79 -28.66 -5.81
N ILE A 219 3.75 -28.00 -5.34
CA ILE A 219 2.69 -28.59 -4.51
C ILE A 219 1.82 -29.57 -5.33
N HIS A 220 1.84 -29.48 -6.65
CA HIS A 220 1.22 -30.48 -7.52
C HIS A 220 1.69 -31.92 -7.19
N ASP A 221 2.97 -32.10 -6.81
CA ASP A 221 3.53 -33.42 -6.47
C ASP A 221 2.97 -34.02 -5.16
N LEU A 222 2.25 -33.21 -4.38
CA LEU A 222 1.58 -33.63 -3.14
C LEU A 222 0.13 -34.06 -3.38
N ASN A 223 -0.34 -34.09 -4.63
CA ASN A 223 -1.72 -34.47 -4.93
C ASN A 223 -2.05 -35.88 -4.40
N GLY A 224 -3.12 -35.99 -3.62
CA GLY A 224 -3.58 -37.25 -3.03
C GLY A 224 -2.76 -37.72 -1.82
N LYS A 225 -1.66 -37.05 -1.46
CA LYS A 225 -0.93 -37.38 -0.23
C LYS A 225 -1.79 -37.08 0.99
N HIS A 226 -1.84 -38.04 1.92
CA HIS A 226 -2.69 -37.99 3.10
C HIS A 226 -4.20 -37.79 2.80
N GLY A 227 -4.65 -38.13 1.59
CA GLY A 227 -6.05 -37.93 1.18
C GLY A 227 -6.44 -36.47 0.91
N LEU A 228 -5.45 -35.57 0.78
CA LEU A 228 -5.65 -34.16 0.51
C LEU A 228 -5.32 -33.81 -0.95
N SER A 229 -6.14 -32.95 -1.53
CA SER A 229 -5.93 -32.43 -2.89
C SER A 229 -4.84 -31.34 -2.89
N SER A 230 -4.18 -31.12 -4.04
CA SER A 230 -3.12 -30.11 -4.16
C SER A 230 -3.53 -28.71 -3.72
N TRP A 231 -4.77 -28.28 -3.96
CA TRP A 231 -5.21 -26.95 -3.53
C TRP A 231 -5.31 -26.81 -2.00
N GLN A 232 -5.60 -27.90 -1.28
CA GLN A 232 -5.65 -27.88 0.19
C GLN A 232 -4.25 -27.71 0.76
N TRP A 233 -3.25 -28.36 0.16
CA TRP A 233 -1.85 -28.21 0.53
C TRP A 233 -1.31 -26.79 0.37
N ILE A 234 -1.77 -26.04 -0.65
CA ILE A 234 -1.43 -24.60 -0.81
C ILE A 234 -1.80 -23.83 0.46
N TYR A 235 -3.07 -23.91 0.86
CA TYR A 235 -3.57 -23.21 2.03
C TYR A 235 -2.97 -23.72 3.35
N ILE A 236 -2.68 -25.02 3.48
CA ILE A 236 -2.04 -25.59 4.69
C ILE A 236 -0.61 -25.05 4.85
N ILE A 237 0.21 -25.16 3.81
CA ILE A 237 1.62 -24.78 3.88
C ILE A 237 1.74 -23.28 4.14
N GLU A 238 0.98 -22.49 3.41
CA GLU A 238 1.12 -21.03 3.45
C GLU A 238 0.44 -20.41 4.65
N GLY A 239 -0.70 -20.96 5.10
CA GLY A 239 -1.35 -20.55 6.34
C GLY A 239 -0.45 -20.81 7.56
N ALA A 240 0.16 -22.00 7.64
CA ALA A 240 1.07 -22.36 8.73
C ALA A 240 2.33 -21.48 8.72
N PHE A 241 2.90 -21.25 7.53
CA PHE A 241 4.07 -20.38 7.38
C PHE A 241 3.76 -18.93 7.78
N THR A 242 2.60 -18.41 7.37
CA THR A 242 2.14 -17.07 7.71
C THR A 242 1.94 -16.91 9.22
N MET A 243 1.28 -17.87 9.87
CA MET A 243 1.12 -17.86 11.33
C MET A 243 2.47 -17.89 12.05
N GLY A 244 3.40 -18.72 11.58
CA GLY A 244 4.75 -18.80 12.14
C GLY A 244 5.51 -17.48 12.02
N LEU A 245 5.40 -16.79 10.88
CA LEU A 245 6.04 -15.50 10.64
C LEU A 245 5.39 -14.33 11.40
N ALA A 246 4.13 -14.44 11.81
CA ALA A 246 3.49 -13.41 12.61
C ALA A 246 4.20 -13.18 13.97
N ILE A 247 4.81 -14.22 14.54
CA ILE A 247 5.53 -14.16 15.82
C ILE A 247 6.78 -13.26 15.73
N PRO A 248 7.76 -13.50 14.84
CA PRO A 248 8.89 -12.59 14.69
C PRO A 248 8.47 -11.20 14.20
N LEU A 249 7.41 -11.08 13.38
CA LEU A 249 6.92 -9.79 12.91
C LEU A 249 6.44 -8.88 14.07
N TYR A 250 5.94 -9.44 15.17
CA TYR A 250 5.61 -8.67 16.37
C TYR A 250 6.80 -7.86 16.92
N PHE A 251 8.01 -8.44 16.82
CA PHE A 251 9.23 -7.79 17.29
C PHE A 251 9.87 -6.88 16.23
N LEU A 252 9.69 -7.21 14.95
CA LEU A 252 10.36 -6.52 13.83
C LEU A 252 9.57 -5.32 13.28
N VAL A 253 8.24 -5.34 13.36
CA VAL A 253 7.40 -4.27 12.80
C VAL A 253 7.69 -2.94 13.49
N ALA A 254 7.96 -1.93 12.67
CA ALA A 254 8.20 -0.56 13.09
C ALA A 254 6.89 0.16 13.46
N ASP A 255 6.93 0.92 14.55
CA ASP A 255 5.86 1.85 14.95
C ASP A 255 5.99 3.18 14.18
N PHE A 256 5.21 4.21 14.55
CA PHE A 256 5.38 5.55 13.98
C PHE A 256 6.78 6.14 14.31
N PRO A 257 7.33 7.06 13.50
CA PRO A 257 8.66 7.61 13.72
C PRO A 257 8.81 8.24 15.11
N GLU A 258 7.72 8.80 15.67
CA GLU A 258 7.66 9.37 17.02
C GLU A 258 7.81 8.32 18.14
N GLU A 259 7.44 7.07 17.90
CA GLU A 259 7.44 5.98 18.89
C GLU A 259 8.41 4.84 18.52
N ALA A 260 9.20 5.02 17.46
CA ALA A 260 10.04 3.97 16.90
C ALA A 260 11.04 3.42 17.92
N ARG A 261 10.95 2.11 18.20
CA ARG A 261 11.78 1.38 19.18
C ARG A 261 13.26 1.28 18.80
N PHE A 262 13.56 1.33 17.50
CA PHE A 262 14.93 1.17 16.98
C PHE A 262 15.70 2.50 16.86
N LEU A 263 15.03 3.65 17.04
CA LEU A 263 15.64 4.98 16.95
C LEU A 263 16.03 5.50 18.33
N ASN A 264 17.21 6.11 18.42
CA ASN A 264 17.63 6.85 19.60
C ASN A 264 16.87 8.19 19.71
N ALA A 265 16.86 8.82 20.89
CA ALA A 265 16.15 10.09 21.12
C ALA A 265 16.62 11.21 20.16
N GLU A 266 17.94 11.35 19.97
CA GLU A 266 18.52 12.33 19.04
C GLU A 266 18.15 12.04 17.57
N GLU A 267 18.24 10.77 17.15
CA GLU A 267 17.86 10.33 15.80
C GLU A 267 16.39 10.63 15.52
N ARG A 268 15.52 10.45 16.52
CA ARG A 268 14.08 10.73 16.43
C ARG A 268 13.80 12.22 16.29
N ILE A 269 14.45 13.06 17.10
CA ILE A 269 14.30 14.52 17.03
C ILE A 269 14.77 15.03 15.66
N PHE A 270 15.93 14.54 15.19
CA PHE A 270 16.44 14.88 13.87
C PHE A 270 15.49 14.45 12.75
N LEU A 271 14.97 13.22 12.79
CA LEU A 271 14.03 12.74 11.80
C LEU A 271 12.74 13.56 11.76
N LYS A 272 12.18 13.90 12.94
CA LYS A 272 10.98 14.77 13.06
C LYS A 272 11.23 16.12 12.39
N LYS A 273 12.32 16.82 12.77
CA LYS A 273 12.69 18.12 12.17
C LYS A 273 12.93 18.02 10.66
N LYS A 274 13.64 16.98 10.20
CA LYS A 274 13.89 16.73 8.77
C LYS A 274 12.57 16.63 7.98
N LEU A 275 11.59 15.91 8.50
CA LEU A 275 10.30 15.72 7.85
C LEU A 275 9.45 16.99 7.86
N GLU A 276 9.53 17.78 8.94
CA GLU A 276 8.80 19.04 9.08
C GLU A 276 9.20 20.08 8.00
N PHE A 277 10.46 20.13 7.55
CA PHE A 277 10.86 21.01 6.44
C PHE A 277 10.15 20.70 5.11
N TYR A 278 9.72 19.47 4.90
CA TYR A 278 9.06 19.05 3.65
C TYR A 278 7.55 19.01 3.77
N GLN A 279 7.03 18.59 4.91
CA GLN A 279 5.60 18.27 5.08
C GLN A 279 4.89 19.26 6.02
N GLY A 280 5.62 20.09 6.75
CA GLY A 280 5.10 20.90 7.84
C GLY A 280 4.90 20.07 9.11
N ASN A 281 4.28 20.67 10.12
CA ASN A 281 3.99 19.98 11.37
C ASN A 281 3.13 18.74 11.10
N SER A 282 3.59 17.58 11.57
CA SER A 282 2.90 16.31 11.33
C SER A 282 1.51 16.30 11.96
N GLY A 283 1.35 17.00 13.09
CA GLY A 283 0.12 16.99 13.88
C GLY A 283 -0.14 15.67 14.59
N PHE A 284 0.91 14.87 14.83
CA PHE A 284 0.80 13.54 15.49
C PHE A 284 0.12 13.63 16.86
N GLU A 285 0.45 14.67 17.62
CA GLU A 285 -0.04 14.90 18.98
C GLU A 285 -1.48 15.46 19.01
N VAL A 286 -2.03 15.89 17.87
CA VAL A 286 -3.38 16.45 17.79
C VAL A 286 -4.42 15.33 17.74
N LYS A 287 -5.23 15.24 18.80
CA LYS A 287 -6.36 14.30 18.87
C LYS A 287 -7.33 14.52 17.72
N GLN A 288 -7.53 13.45 16.95
CA GLN A 288 -8.39 13.44 15.78
C GLN A 288 -9.85 13.29 16.20
N THR A 289 -10.70 14.23 15.79
CA THR A 289 -12.14 14.14 15.98
C THR A 289 -12.80 13.58 14.73
N TRP A 290 -13.93 12.87 14.85
CA TRP A 290 -14.73 12.43 13.69
C TRP A 290 -15.15 13.57 12.76
N LYS A 291 -15.34 14.78 13.30
CA LYS A 291 -15.59 15.99 12.51
C LYS A 291 -14.42 16.33 11.58
N ASP A 292 -13.18 16.14 12.05
CA ASP A 292 -11.97 16.40 11.28
C ASP A 292 -11.87 15.42 10.11
N VAL A 293 -12.20 14.15 10.35
CA VAL A 293 -12.27 13.11 9.31
C VAL A 293 -13.29 13.47 8.22
N LEU A 294 -14.48 13.94 8.61
CA LEU A 294 -15.53 14.36 7.68
C LEU A 294 -15.14 15.55 6.79
N THR A 295 -14.21 16.41 7.24
CA THR A 295 -13.73 17.51 6.38
C THR A 295 -12.89 17.02 5.21
N VAL A 296 -12.15 15.92 5.37
CA VAL A 296 -11.31 15.33 4.31
C VAL A 296 -12.17 14.83 3.14
N PHE A 297 -13.36 14.29 3.41
CA PHE A 297 -14.29 13.82 2.38
C PHE A 297 -14.86 14.94 1.50
N LYS A 298 -14.68 16.21 1.85
CA LYS A 298 -15.08 17.35 1.00
C LYS A 298 -14.06 17.69 -0.08
N GLU A 299 -12.87 17.09 -0.03
CA GLU A 299 -11.77 17.39 -0.94
C GLU A 299 -11.96 16.73 -2.32
N PRO A 300 -12.06 17.48 -3.43
CA PRO A 300 -12.21 16.88 -4.76
C PRO A 300 -10.99 16.05 -5.19
N MET A 301 -9.78 16.40 -4.74
CA MET A 301 -8.55 15.64 -5.01
C MET A 301 -8.70 14.17 -4.61
N LEU A 302 -9.38 13.91 -3.49
CA LEU A 302 -9.60 12.58 -2.95
C LEU A 302 -10.31 11.67 -3.95
N TYR A 303 -11.38 12.17 -4.58
CA TYR A 303 -12.20 11.39 -5.52
C TYR A 303 -11.50 11.18 -6.86
N ILE A 304 -10.72 12.16 -7.34
CA ILE A 304 -9.93 12.00 -8.57
C ILE A 304 -8.90 10.88 -8.38
N CYS A 305 -8.16 10.90 -7.26
CA CYS A 305 -7.20 9.87 -6.94
C CYS A 305 -7.86 8.50 -6.71
N ALA A 306 -9.00 8.46 -6.00
CA ALA A 306 -9.77 7.24 -5.76
C ALA A 306 -10.24 6.61 -7.08
N LEU A 307 -10.80 7.40 -7.99
CA LEU A 307 -11.27 6.92 -9.28
C LEU A 307 -10.10 6.46 -10.18
N CYS A 308 -8.97 7.17 -10.14
CA CYS A 308 -7.76 6.80 -10.87
C CYS A 308 -7.16 5.48 -10.35
N TYR A 309 -7.16 5.26 -9.03
CA TYR A 309 -6.70 4.00 -8.46
C TYR A 309 -7.68 2.88 -8.77
N PHE A 310 -8.99 3.10 -8.60
CA PHE A 310 -10.04 2.16 -8.96
C PHE A 310 -9.96 1.67 -10.41
N SER A 311 -9.72 2.57 -11.37
CA SER A 311 -9.59 2.20 -12.77
C SER A 311 -8.33 1.39 -13.09
N LEU A 312 -7.23 1.54 -12.32
CA LEU A 312 -6.06 0.67 -12.41
C LEU A 312 -6.26 -0.68 -11.71
N VAL A 313 -6.99 -0.69 -10.59
CA VAL A 313 -7.18 -1.88 -9.75
C VAL A 313 -8.02 -2.94 -10.44
N ILE A 314 -9.07 -2.55 -11.17
CA ILE A 314 -9.94 -3.49 -11.89
C ILE A 314 -9.14 -4.42 -12.84
N PRO A 315 -8.40 -3.90 -13.84
CA PRO A 315 -7.61 -4.74 -14.73
C PRO A 315 -6.47 -5.46 -13.99
N SER A 316 -5.94 -4.90 -12.90
CA SER A 316 -4.85 -5.52 -12.11
C SER A 316 -5.30 -6.76 -11.35
N TYR A 317 -6.45 -6.71 -10.66
CA TYR A 317 -7.03 -7.89 -10.01
C TYR A 317 -7.54 -8.90 -11.03
N ALA A 318 -8.12 -8.44 -12.14
CA ALA A 318 -8.50 -9.32 -13.24
C ALA A 318 -7.30 -10.13 -13.74
N TYR A 319 -6.16 -9.47 -13.96
CA TYR A 319 -4.93 -10.16 -14.32
C TYR A 319 -4.51 -11.16 -13.24
N ALA A 320 -4.42 -10.74 -11.97
CA ALA A 320 -3.98 -11.63 -10.88
C ALA A 320 -4.90 -12.86 -10.68
N PHE A 321 -6.21 -12.69 -10.81
CA PHE A 321 -7.18 -13.76 -10.60
C PHE A 321 -7.26 -14.75 -11.75
N PHE A 322 -7.02 -14.28 -12.98
CA PHE A 322 -7.29 -15.09 -14.17
C PHE A 322 -6.04 -15.36 -15.02
N ALA A 323 -4.87 -14.79 -14.72
CA ALA A 323 -3.65 -15.02 -15.50
C ALA A 323 -3.32 -16.51 -15.69
N PRO A 324 -3.29 -17.38 -14.65
CA PRO A 324 -3.03 -18.81 -14.86
C PRO A 324 -4.04 -19.47 -15.78
N SER A 325 -5.33 -19.13 -15.64
CA SER A 325 -6.40 -19.67 -16.48
C SER A 325 -6.31 -19.20 -17.93
N VAL A 326 -5.97 -17.92 -18.16
CA VAL A 326 -5.76 -17.35 -19.50
C VAL A 326 -4.55 -18.02 -20.18
N ILE A 327 -3.47 -18.26 -19.43
CA ILE A 327 -2.28 -18.93 -19.95
C ILE A 327 -2.59 -20.41 -20.26
N GLN A 328 -3.34 -21.11 -19.39
CA GLN A 328 -3.76 -22.49 -19.65
C GLN A 328 -4.54 -22.62 -20.97
N GLN A 329 -5.38 -21.63 -21.29
CA GLN A 329 -6.12 -21.60 -22.56
C GLN A 329 -5.26 -21.38 -23.81
N LEU A 330 -3.97 -21.05 -23.66
CA LEU A 330 -3.02 -20.99 -24.78
C LEU A 330 -2.55 -22.38 -25.24
N GLY A 331 -3.01 -23.46 -24.59
CA GLY A 331 -2.69 -24.85 -24.92
C GLY A 331 -1.72 -25.52 -23.94
N TYR A 332 -1.34 -24.83 -22.87
CA TYR A 332 -0.47 -25.37 -21.84
C TYR A 332 -1.24 -26.27 -20.86
N THR A 333 -0.57 -27.28 -20.32
CA THR A 333 -1.10 -28.06 -19.20
C THR A 333 -1.29 -27.17 -17.96
N ALA A 334 -2.11 -27.61 -16.99
CA ALA A 334 -2.32 -26.90 -15.72
C ALA A 334 -0.97 -26.58 -15.01
N MET A 335 -0.05 -27.54 -15.03
CA MET A 335 1.28 -27.40 -14.45
C MET A 335 2.15 -26.38 -15.22
N GLU A 336 2.21 -26.50 -16.55
CA GLU A 336 2.98 -25.57 -17.38
C GLU A 336 2.43 -24.15 -17.33
N ALA A 337 1.11 -23.97 -17.27
CA ALA A 337 0.48 -22.66 -17.15
C ALA A 337 0.93 -21.92 -15.88
N GLN A 338 1.11 -22.64 -14.77
CA GLN A 338 1.63 -22.06 -13.52
C GLN A 338 3.10 -21.69 -13.61
N ARG A 339 3.91 -22.49 -14.29
CA ARG A 339 5.30 -22.13 -14.57
C ARG A 339 5.38 -20.89 -15.46
N HIS A 340 4.53 -20.81 -16.48
CA HIS A 340 4.50 -19.71 -17.43
C HIS A 340 3.95 -18.41 -16.84
N SER A 341 3.13 -18.47 -15.79
CA SER A 341 2.64 -17.28 -15.10
C SER A 341 3.74 -16.55 -14.31
N ILE A 342 4.84 -17.22 -13.96
CA ILE A 342 5.97 -16.63 -13.22
C ILE A 342 6.71 -15.56 -14.03
N TYR A 343 6.91 -15.79 -15.34
CA TYR A 343 7.76 -14.93 -16.16
C TYR A 343 7.22 -13.50 -16.35
N PRO A 344 5.91 -13.27 -16.60
CA PRO A 344 5.35 -11.93 -16.60
C PRO A 344 5.57 -11.15 -15.30
N TRP A 345 5.47 -11.82 -14.14
CA TRP A 345 5.69 -11.18 -12.84
C TRP A 345 7.13 -10.73 -12.64
N LEU A 346 8.10 -11.55 -13.06
CA LEU A 346 9.52 -11.18 -13.00
C LEU A 346 9.86 -10.00 -13.92
N ALA A 347 9.32 -9.99 -15.14
CA ALA A 347 9.50 -8.87 -16.07
C ALA A 347 8.88 -7.57 -15.53
N THR A 348 7.72 -7.69 -14.88
CA THR A 348 7.04 -6.57 -14.20
C THR A 348 7.90 -6.00 -13.08
N MET A 349 8.52 -6.84 -12.26
CA MET A 349 9.43 -6.41 -11.19
C MET A 349 10.58 -5.56 -11.75
N GLY A 350 11.21 -6.02 -12.84
CA GLY A 350 12.28 -5.30 -13.52
C GLY A 350 11.84 -3.91 -14.01
N LEU A 351 10.73 -3.84 -14.76
CA LEU A 351 10.25 -2.56 -15.28
C LEU A 351 9.83 -1.60 -14.17
N SER A 352 9.13 -2.09 -13.15
CA SER A 352 8.65 -1.29 -12.02
C SER A 352 9.81 -0.61 -11.29
N LEU A 353 10.90 -1.35 -11.03
CA LEU A 353 12.10 -0.78 -10.40
C LEU A 353 12.81 0.25 -11.29
N ILE A 354 12.89 -0.01 -12.60
CA ILE A 354 13.48 0.93 -13.57
C ILE A 354 12.68 2.22 -13.59
N LEU A 355 11.36 2.14 -13.79
CA LEU A 355 10.48 3.32 -13.86
C LEU A 355 10.46 4.09 -12.55
N ALA A 356 10.42 3.41 -11.39
CA ALA A 356 10.46 4.07 -10.09
C ALA A 356 11.79 4.80 -9.85
N THR A 357 12.92 4.17 -10.18
CA THR A 357 14.25 4.77 -10.00
C THR A 357 14.44 5.95 -10.95
N SER A 358 14.00 5.84 -12.20
CA SER A 358 14.03 6.96 -13.15
C SER A 358 13.12 8.11 -12.73
N SER A 359 11.90 7.81 -12.27
CA SER A 359 10.94 8.82 -11.79
C SER A 359 11.50 9.64 -10.62
N ASP A 360 12.17 8.98 -9.66
CA ASP A 360 12.84 9.69 -8.56
C ASP A 360 14.04 10.52 -9.02
N TYR A 361 14.82 10.01 -9.98
CA TYR A 361 15.96 10.74 -10.51
C TYR A 361 15.53 12.02 -11.24
N PHE A 362 14.50 11.93 -12.08
CA PHE A 362 13.99 13.08 -12.84
C PHE A 362 13.05 13.99 -12.04
N LYS A 363 12.54 13.54 -10.89
CA LYS A 363 11.59 14.28 -10.03
C LYS A 363 10.27 14.64 -10.72
N PHE A 364 9.91 13.91 -11.79
CA PHE A 364 8.64 14.03 -12.51
C PHE A 364 7.96 12.67 -12.52
N ARG A 365 6.69 12.61 -12.09
CA ARG A 365 6.00 11.31 -11.95
C ARG A 365 5.09 10.97 -13.12
N LEU A 366 4.41 11.98 -13.68
CA LEU A 366 3.43 11.78 -14.73
C LEU A 366 3.96 11.00 -15.95
N PRO A 367 5.11 11.34 -16.57
CA PRO A 367 5.55 10.66 -17.80
C PRO A 367 5.73 9.15 -17.59
N PHE A 368 6.31 8.75 -16.46
CA PHE A 368 6.51 7.33 -16.13
C PHE A 368 5.19 6.61 -15.85
N ALA A 369 4.23 7.27 -15.20
CA ALA A 369 2.89 6.73 -15.02
C ALA A 369 2.15 6.53 -16.35
N LEU A 370 2.28 7.49 -17.28
CA LEU A 370 1.68 7.41 -18.62
C LEU A 370 2.34 6.34 -19.49
N ILE A 371 3.67 6.17 -19.40
CA ILE A 371 4.39 5.08 -20.08
C ILE A 371 3.89 3.72 -19.57
N ALA A 372 3.79 3.54 -18.26
CA ALA A 372 3.28 2.31 -17.66
C ALA A 372 1.82 2.04 -18.07
N SER A 373 0.96 3.07 -18.01
CA SER A 373 -0.44 2.94 -18.42
C SER A 373 -0.57 2.60 -19.91
N SER A 374 0.21 3.23 -20.80
CA SER A 374 0.23 2.91 -22.23
C SER A 374 0.69 1.47 -22.49
N CYS A 375 1.69 0.99 -21.74
CA CYS A 375 2.14 -0.39 -21.80
C CYS A 375 1.02 -1.38 -21.44
N SER A 376 0.23 -1.05 -20.41
CA SER A 376 -0.93 -1.88 -20.01
C SER A 376 -2.01 -1.95 -21.08
N ILE A 377 -2.33 -0.82 -21.71
CA ILE A 377 -3.34 -0.74 -22.79
C ILE A 377 -2.88 -1.57 -23.99
N ALA A 378 -1.60 -1.42 -24.38
CA ALA A 378 -1.02 -2.21 -25.47
C ALA A 378 -1.04 -3.71 -25.16
N GLY A 379 -0.63 -4.11 -23.95
CA GLY A 379 -0.64 -5.50 -23.52
C GLY A 379 -2.03 -6.13 -23.54
N LEU A 380 -3.02 -5.46 -22.93
CA LEU A 380 -4.40 -5.94 -22.89
C LEU A 380 -5.01 -6.03 -24.30
N SER A 381 -4.69 -5.06 -25.16
CA SER A 381 -5.12 -5.04 -26.57
C SER A 381 -4.52 -6.19 -27.37
N MET A 382 -3.25 -6.56 -27.12
CA MET A 382 -2.61 -7.72 -27.74
C MET A 382 -3.26 -9.04 -27.30
N VAL A 383 -3.56 -9.20 -26.00
CA VAL A 383 -4.23 -10.41 -25.50
C VAL A 383 -5.63 -10.58 -26.10
N PHE A 384 -6.35 -9.47 -26.28
CA PHE A 384 -7.70 -9.44 -26.84
C PHE A 384 -7.72 -9.67 -28.37
N GLY A 385 -6.87 -8.94 -29.11
CA GLY A 385 -6.90 -8.86 -30.56
C GLY A 385 -6.16 -9.98 -31.29
N CYS A 386 -5.04 -10.46 -30.75
CA CYS A 386 -4.19 -11.41 -31.46
C CYS A 386 -4.75 -12.85 -31.45
N ASN A 387 -4.57 -13.56 -32.56
CA ASN A 387 -4.91 -14.99 -32.66
C ASN A 387 -3.71 -15.90 -32.31
N ASN A 388 -2.48 -15.41 -32.49
CA ASN A 388 -1.26 -16.16 -32.24
C ASN A 388 -1.03 -16.32 -30.72
N ALA A 389 -0.83 -17.55 -30.24
CA ALA A 389 -0.55 -17.85 -28.84
C ALA A 389 0.67 -17.09 -28.29
N ASN A 390 1.76 -16.99 -29.07
CA ASN A 390 2.98 -16.28 -28.67
C ASN A 390 2.73 -14.78 -28.50
N ALA A 391 1.91 -14.19 -29.38
CA ALA A 391 1.56 -12.77 -29.30
C ALA A 391 0.65 -12.48 -28.09
N ARG A 392 -0.30 -13.37 -27.79
CA ARG A 392 -1.14 -13.27 -26.58
C ARG A 392 -0.30 -13.43 -25.31
N TYR A 393 0.66 -14.36 -25.31
CA TYR A 393 1.59 -14.53 -24.19
C TYR A 393 2.47 -13.28 -24.00
N ALA A 394 3.01 -12.69 -25.07
CA ALA A 394 3.72 -11.41 -25.00
C ALA A 394 2.81 -10.27 -24.47
N GLY A 395 1.53 -10.26 -24.85
CA GLY A 395 0.53 -9.36 -24.29
C GLY A 395 0.35 -9.51 -22.78
N CYS A 396 0.48 -10.73 -22.24
CA CYS A 396 0.43 -10.97 -20.79
C CYS A 396 1.62 -10.33 -20.05
N PHE A 397 2.81 -10.24 -20.68
CA PHE A 397 3.96 -9.53 -20.11
C PHE A 397 3.68 -8.03 -20.04
N LEU A 398 3.31 -7.43 -21.17
CA LEU A 398 3.05 -5.99 -21.25
C LEU A 398 1.89 -5.57 -20.34
N SER A 399 0.85 -6.39 -20.23
CA SER A 399 -0.27 -6.14 -19.32
C SER A 399 0.20 -6.08 -17.87
N ALA A 400 0.92 -7.10 -17.40
CA ALA A 400 1.44 -7.13 -16.03
C ALA A 400 2.40 -5.97 -15.76
N MET A 401 3.35 -5.76 -16.67
CA MET A 401 4.37 -4.72 -16.60
C MET A 401 3.74 -3.34 -16.46
N GLY A 402 2.76 -3.01 -17.30
CA GLY A 402 2.11 -1.72 -17.25
C GLY A 402 1.24 -1.50 -16.00
N LEU A 403 0.38 -2.46 -15.68
CA LEU A 403 -0.59 -2.35 -14.58
C LEU A 403 0.11 -2.18 -13.22
N TYR A 404 1.04 -3.08 -12.91
CA TYR A 404 1.71 -3.12 -11.60
C TYR A 404 2.86 -2.13 -11.46
N SER A 405 3.37 -1.55 -12.55
CA SER A 405 4.32 -0.42 -12.47
C SER A 405 3.62 0.92 -12.28
N CYS A 406 2.40 1.08 -12.81
CA CYS A 406 1.65 2.33 -12.69
C CYS A 406 1.11 2.57 -11.26
N MET A 407 0.61 1.51 -10.62
CA MET A 407 0.05 1.57 -9.25
C MET A 407 0.96 2.20 -8.18
N PRO A 408 2.21 1.74 -7.97
CA PRO A 408 3.07 2.31 -6.94
C PRO A 408 3.42 3.78 -7.21
N ILE A 409 3.54 4.17 -8.49
CA ILE A 409 3.78 5.57 -8.87
C ILE A 409 2.57 6.42 -8.45
N LEU A 410 1.34 5.98 -8.76
CA LEU A 410 0.13 6.70 -8.40
C LEU A 410 -0.07 6.81 -6.88
N ILE A 411 0.04 5.69 -6.14
CA ILE A 411 -0.16 5.69 -4.69
C ILE A 411 0.90 6.56 -4.02
N CYS A 412 2.17 6.44 -4.41
CA CYS A 412 3.21 7.29 -3.87
C CYS A 412 2.93 8.77 -4.18
N TRP A 413 2.58 9.09 -5.43
CA TRP A 413 2.31 10.46 -5.85
C TRP A 413 1.19 11.09 -5.03
N MET A 414 0.08 10.37 -4.86
CA MET A 414 -1.03 10.80 -4.04
C MET A 414 -0.65 10.94 -2.56
N SER A 415 0.01 9.93 -1.98
CA SER A 415 0.35 9.92 -0.55
C SER A 415 1.25 11.08 -0.13
N LEU A 416 2.05 11.60 -1.06
CA LEU A 416 2.93 12.74 -0.86
C LEU A 416 2.22 14.08 -1.03
N ASN A 417 1.09 14.09 -1.74
CA ASN A 417 0.24 15.26 -1.90
C ASN A 417 -0.76 15.41 -0.74
N PHE A 418 -0.94 14.38 0.10
CA PHE A 418 -1.61 14.52 1.39
C PHE A 418 -0.60 14.81 2.50
N SER A 419 -0.76 15.94 3.18
CA SER A 419 0.06 16.30 4.34
C SER A 419 -0.75 16.34 5.63
N GLY A 420 -0.09 16.11 6.76
CA GLY A 420 -0.69 15.95 8.08
C GLY A 420 -1.24 14.55 8.34
N HIS A 421 -1.17 14.09 9.59
CA HIS A 421 -1.58 12.72 9.96
C HIS A 421 -3.06 12.42 9.68
N THR A 422 -3.95 13.42 9.68
CA THR A 422 -5.38 13.23 9.41
C THR A 422 -5.63 12.95 7.94
N ARG A 423 -5.22 13.88 7.08
CA ARG A 423 -5.49 13.81 5.64
C ARG A 423 -4.71 12.68 4.99
N LYS A 424 -3.47 12.44 5.42
CA LYS A 424 -2.69 11.31 4.95
C LYS A 424 -3.32 9.97 5.34
N SER A 425 -3.75 9.80 6.59
CA SER A 425 -4.40 8.55 7.05
C SER A 425 -5.74 8.30 6.35
N VAL A 426 -6.64 9.28 6.38
CA VAL A 426 -7.98 9.16 5.79
C VAL A 426 -7.91 9.09 4.26
N GLY A 427 -7.05 9.92 3.65
CA GLY A 427 -6.90 10.00 2.20
C GLY A 427 -6.34 8.73 1.59
N THR A 428 -5.29 8.15 2.18
CA THR A 428 -4.75 6.87 1.69
C THR A 428 -5.72 5.73 1.93
N ALA A 429 -6.35 5.65 3.11
CA ALA A 429 -7.36 4.62 3.40
C ALA A 429 -8.54 4.67 2.44
N PHE A 430 -9.08 5.86 2.16
CA PHE A 430 -10.22 6.00 1.28
C PHE A 430 -9.89 5.66 -0.16
N VAL A 431 -8.77 6.15 -0.70
CA VAL A 431 -8.39 5.83 -2.08
C VAL A 431 -8.17 4.34 -2.26
N ILE A 432 -7.43 3.72 -1.34
CA ILE A 432 -7.16 2.28 -1.40
C ILE A 432 -8.46 1.48 -1.25
N GLY A 433 -9.28 1.80 -0.24
CA GLY A 433 -10.56 1.13 0.00
C GLY A 433 -11.56 1.28 -1.14
N PHE A 434 -11.66 2.46 -1.74
CA PHE A 434 -12.46 2.68 -2.94
C PHE A 434 -11.93 1.86 -4.12
N GLY A 435 -10.60 1.77 -4.26
CA GLY A 435 -9.96 0.90 -5.25
C GLY A 435 -10.31 -0.58 -5.08
N ASN A 436 -10.44 -1.07 -3.85
CA ASN A 436 -10.79 -2.47 -3.57
C ASN A 436 -12.21 -2.86 -4.02
N ILE A 437 -13.11 -1.89 -4.22
CA ILE A 437 -14.39 -2.12 -4.93
C ILE A 437 -14.12 -2.69 -6.33
N GLY A 438 -13.03 -2.29 -6.97
CA GLY A 438 -12.59 -2.83 -8.25
C GLY A 438 -12.40 -4.34 -8.23
N GLY A 439 -11.96 -4.92 -7.09
CA GLY A 439 -11.83 -6.37 -6.93
C GLY A 439 -13.15 -7.13 -7.00
N ILE A 440 -14.25 -6.51 -6.54
CA ILE A 440 -15.60 -7.06 -6.70
C ILE A 440 -15.96 -7.15 -8.18
N ILE A 441 -15.69 -6.09 -8.95
CA ILE A 441 -15.95 -6.07 -10.39
C ILE A 441 -15.09 -7.10 -11.10
N SER A 442 -13.79 -7.15 -10.78
CA SER A 442 -12.83 -8.08 -11.40
C SER A 442 -13.23 -9.54 -11.22
N ALA A 443 -13.81 -9.92 -10.08
CA ALA A 443 -14.27 -11.29 -9.82
C ALA A 443 -15.31 -11.79 -10.84
N PHE A 444 -16.07 -10.89 -11.47
CA PHE A 444 -17.11 -11.23 -12.46
C PHE A 444 -16.70 -10.96 -13.91
N LEU A 445 -15.49 -10.44 -14.18
CA LEU A 445 -15.08 -10.02 -15.53
C LEU A 445 -14.83 -11.19 -16.49
N PHE A 446 -14.49 -12.38 -15.98
CA PHE A 446 -14.11 -13.53 -16.81
C PHE A 446 -15.07 -14.71 -16.57
N PRO A 447 -16.36 -14.59 -16.92
CA PRO A 447 -17.30 -15.68 -16.72
C PRO A 447 -17.00 -16.83 -17.70
N ASN A 448 -17.17 -18.07 -17.24
CA ASN A 448 -16.88 -19.27 -18.03
C ASN A 448 -17.61 -19.31 -19.38
N LYS A 449 -18.78 -18.67 -19.50
CA LYS A 449 -19.57 -18.57 -20.74
C LYS A 449 -18.86 -17.81 -21.87
N ASP A 450 -17.95 -16.90 -21.54
CA ASP A 450 -17.24 -16.05 -22.50
C ASP A 450 -15.87 -16.66 -22.88
N ALA A 451 -15.52 -17.82 -22.32
CA ALA A 451 -14.33 -18.57 -22.70
C ALA A 451 -14.42 -19.02 -24.18
N PRO A 452 -13.29 -19.13 -24.91
CA PRO A 452 -11.89 -18.91 -24.49
C PRO A 452 -11.36 -17.49 -24.77
N ARG A 453 -12.19 -16.60 -25.32
CA ARG A 453 -11.75 -15.27 -25.78
C ARG A 453 -12.00 -14.16 -24.74
N TYR A 454 -12.92 -14.37 -23.79
CA TYR A 454 -13.30 -13.44 -22.73
C TYR A 454 -13.45 -11.99 -23.20
N LYS A 455 -14.23 -11.79 -24.28
CA LYS A 455 -14.28 -10.51 -24.98
C LYS A 455 -14.75 -9.37 -24.07
N THR A 456 -15.75 -9.65 -23.25
CA THR A 456 -16.32 -8.76 -22.24
C THR A 456 -15.26 -8.36 -21.22
N GLY A 457 -14.61 -9.33 -20.57
CA GLY A 457 -13.58 -9.12 -19.56
C GLY A 457 -12.41 -8.27 -20.05
N PHE A 458 -11.81 -8.63 -21.19
CA PHE A 458 -10.70 -7.86 -21.75
C PHE A 458 -11.12 -6.48 -22.25
N GLY A 459 -12.28 -6.36 -22.90
CA GLY A 459 -12.81 -5.07 -23.35
C GLY A 459 -13.03 -4.10 -22.18
N THR A 460 -13.59 -4.59 -21.07
CA THR A 460 -13.74 -3.81 -19.84
C THR A 460 -12.38 -3.44 -19.23
N CYS A 461 -11.42 -4.36 -19.20
CA CYS A 461 -10.06 -4.07 -18.70
C CYS A 461 -9.38 -2.96 -19.53
N ILE A 462 -9.48 -2.99 -20.85
CA ILE A 462 -8.94 -1.96 -21.75
C ILE A 462 -9.63 -0.62 -21.49
N GLY A 463 -10.96 -0.61 -21.39
CA GLY A 463 -11.73 0.60 -21.09
C GLY A 463 -11.29 1.28 -19.79
N PHE A 464 -11.11 0.49 -18.72
CA PHE A 464 -10.62 1.00 -17.44
C PHE A 464 -9.14 1.42 -17.49
N ALA A 465 -8.29 0.75 -18.25
CA ALA A 465 -6.90 1.18 -18.45
C ALA A 465 -6.81 2.52 -19.22
N CYS A 466 -7.67 2.74 -20.22
CA CYS A 466 -7.80 4.03 -20.90
C CYS A 466 -8.35 5.12 -19.96
N LEU A 467 -9.33 4.78 -19.12
CA LEU A 467 -9.85 5.70 -18.11
C LEU A 467 -8.76 6.09 -17.11
N ALA A 468 -7.93 5.15 -16.65
CA ALA A 468 -6.79 5.44 -15.79
C ALA A 468 -5.81 6.41 -16.45
N PHE A 469 -5.47 6.19 -17.72
CA PHE A 469 -4.62 7.11 -18.49
C PHE A 469 -5.18 8.53 -18.50
N ALA A 470 -6.46 8.69 -18.82
CA ALA A 470 -7.12 9.99 -18.83
C ALA A 470 -7.13 10.66 -17.45
N LEU A 471 -7.42 9.89 -16.39
CA LEU A 471 -7.47 10.39 -15.02
C LEU A 471 -6.10 10.79 -14.47
N LEU A 472 -5.01 10.15 -14.90
CA LEU A 472 -3.65 10.60 -14.57
C LEU A 472 -3.36 12.01 -15.09
N VAL A 473 -3.81 12.31 -16.32
CA VAL A 473 -3.67 13.65 -16.91
C VAL A 473 -4.57 14.67 -16.20
N VAL A 474 -5.80 14.29 -15.86
CA VAL A 474 -6.71 15.13 -15.07
C VAL A 474 -6.13 15.43 -13.69
N TYR A 475 -5.56 14.43 -13.02
CA TYR A 475 -4.94 14.59 -11.70
C TYR A 475 -3.76 15.56 -11.76
N PHE A 476 -2.88 15.42 -12.76
CA PHE A 476 -1.79 16.38 -13.00
C PHE A 476 -2.31 17.82 -13.18
N GLY A 477 -3.31 18.01 -14.04
CA GLY A 477 -3.90 19.32 -14.29
C GLY A 477 -4.53 19.92 -13.03
N TYR A 478 -5.19 19.10 -12.23
CA TYR A 478 -5.83 19.52 -10.98
C TYR A 478 -4.80 19.93 -9.91
N VAL A 479 -3.72 19.16 -9.75
CA VAL A 479 -2.62 19.50 -8.84
C VAL A 479 -1.96 20.83 -9.23
N ARG A 480 -1.72 21.05 -10.53
CA ARG A 480 -1.19 22.33 -11.03
C ARG A 480 -2.14 23.49 -10.75
N TYR A 481 -3.44 23.27 -10.94
CA TYR A 481 -4.47 24.26 -10.63
C TYR A 481 -4.51 24.61 -9.12
N LEU A 482 -4.41 23.62 -8.23
CA LEU A 482 -4.36 23.85 -6.79
C LEU A 482 -3.14 24.69 -6.38
N ASN A 483 -1.96 24.40 -6.94
CA ASN A 483 -0.77 25.21 -6.71
C ASN A 483 -1.00 26.68 -7.14
N HIS A 484 -1.63 26.91 -8.29
CA HIS A 484 -1.91 28.26 -8.77
C HIS A 484 -2.98 28.99 -7.93
N ILE A 485 -3.99 28.29 -7.39
CA ILE A 485 -4.97 28.90 -6.48
C ILE A 485 -4.31 29.38 -5.19
N LYS A 486 -3.40 28.60 -4.64
CA LYS A 486 -2.72 28.92 -3.37
C LYS A 486 -1.84 30.16 -3.47
N GLU A 487 -1.38 30.51 -4.67
CA GLU A 487 -0.62 31.73 -4.91
C GLU A 487 -1.48 33.00 -4.75
N LYS A 488 -2.80 32.90 -4.91
CA LYS A 488 -3.74 34.03 -4.83
C LYS A 488 -3.87 34.55 -3.40
N ASP A 489 -3.87 35.86 -3.25
CA ASP A 489 -3.92 36.50 -1.92
C ASP A 489 -5.24 36.27 -1.18
N SER A 490 -6.34 36.12 -1.92
CA SER A 490 -7.64 35.76 -1.34
C SER A 490 -7.64 34.38 -0.67
N TYR A 491 -6.81 33.45 -1.13
CA TYR A 491 -6.62 32.14 -0.48
C TYR A 491 -5.82 32.29 0.81
N LYS A 492 -4.73 33.06 0.77
CA LYS A 492 -3.87 33.33 1.93
C LYS A 492 -4.61 34.06 3.05
N GLN A 493 -5.47 35.02 2.72
CA GLN A 493 -6.31 35.72 3.69
C GLN A 493 -7.24 34.75 4.44
N LYS A 494 -8.00 33.91 3.71
CA LYS A 494 -8.85 32.87 4.30
C LYS A 494 -8.07 31.86 5.14
N TRP A 495 -6.83 31.56 4.75
CA TRP A 495 -5.95 30.69 5.54
C TRP A 495 -5.55 31.34 6.86
N ASN A 496 -5.18 32.61 6.84
CA ASN A 496 -4.72 33.34 8.01
C ASN A 496 -5.83 33.49 9.06
N GLU A 497 -7.09 33.58 8.64
CA GLU A 497 -8.28 33.62 9.50
C GLU A 497 -8.56 32.31 10.27
N LYS A 498 -7.98 31.17 9.86
CA LYS A 498 -8.16 29.89 10.56
C LYS A 498 -7.44 29.87 11.91
N ASP A 499 -8.03 29.16 12.88
CA ASP A 499 -7.38 28.84 14.14
C ASP A 499 -6.17 27.91 13.94
N GLU A 500 -5.23 27.93 14.90
CA GLU A 500 -3.97 27.20 14.82
C GLU A 500 -4.17 25.68 14.72
N ARG A 501 -5.13 25.13 15.46
CA ARG A 501 -5.48 23.70 15.38
C ARG A 501 -6.00 23.35 14.00
N SER A 502 -6.92 24.13 13.43
CA SER A 502 -7.43 23.90 12.07
C SER A 502 -6.34 24.04 11.01
N LYS A 503 -5.34 24.93 11.20
CA LYS A 503 -4.19 25.04 10.30
C LYS A 503 -3.35 23.76 10.30
N ILE A 504 -3.06 23.19 11.48
CA ILE A 504 -2.31 21.93 11.63
C ILE A 504 -3.06 20.76 10.96
N ILE A 505 -4.37 20.63 11.23
CA ILE A 505 -5.20 19.55 10.66
C ILE A 505 -5.35 19.69 9.13
N SER A 506 -5.40 20.92 8.62
CA SER A 506 -5.57 21.19 7.20
C SER A 506 -4.37 20.77 6.35
N GLY A 507 -3.19 20.57 6.96
CA GLY A 507 -2.04 19.90 6.35
C GLY A 507 -1.67 20.45 4.97
N ASP A 508 -1.91 19.67 3.90
CA ASP A 508 -1.59 20.05 2.53
C ASP A 508 -2.37 21.26 2.02
N LEU A 509 -3.45 21.70 2.65
CA LEU A 509 -4.13 22.95 2.27
C LEU A 509 -3.35 24.21 2.69
N ASN A 510 -2.22 24.07 3.38
CA ASN A 510 -1.35 25.19 3.67
C ASN A 510 -0.91 25.89 2.36
N PRO A 511 -1.05 27.23 2.24
CA PRO A 511 -0.56 28.00 1.10
C PRO A 511 0.93 27.79 0.80
N ASP A 512 1.74 27.50 1.83
CA ASP A 512 3.17 27.29 1.71
C ASP A 512 3.52 25.85 1.27
N PHE A 513 2.55 24.94 1.34
CA PHE A 513 2.72 23.57 0.84
C PHE A 513 2.49 23.52 -0.68
N LYS A 514 3.52 23.10 -1.42
CA LYS A 514 3.45 22.86 -2.86
C LYS A 514 3.15 21.39 -3.15
N TYR A 515 2.11 21.16 -3.94
CA TYR A 515 1.80 19.84 -4.46
C TYR A 515 2.80 19.44 -5.55
N TRP A 516 3.23 18.18 -5.52
CA TRP A 516 4.18 17.57 -6.45
C TRP A 516 3.47 17.02 -7.69
N TYR A 517 4.17 16.95 -8.82
CA TYR A 517 3.64 16.50 -10.11
C TYR A 517 4.53 15.49 -10.86
#